data_AF-A0AB38SA54-F1
#
_entry.id   AF-A0AB38SA54-F1
#
_cell.length_a   1.000
_cell.length_b   1.000
_cell.length_c   1.000
_cell.angle_alpha   90.00
_cell.angle_beta   90.00
_cell.angle_gamma   90.00
#
_symmetry.space_group_name_H-M   'P 1'
#
loop_
_entity.id
_entity.type
_entity.pdbx_description
1 polymer ?
#
loop_
_entity_poly.entity_id
_entity_poly.type
_entity_poly.pdbx_seq_one_letter_code
_entity_poly.pdbx_strand_id
1 'polypeptide(L)'
;MATYYAYLLDETGHVASRIDLECADDEAAKERAQYLPHENGAELWLLDRLIAVLGPTVQAQHPMDVADKLEKLLTDAEDCALLSKLTADPAKRERFARLAKRFRQMARKLDTAIKASADPDDPIAPG
;
A
#
# COMPACT_ATOMS: atom_id res chain seq x y z
N MET A 1 26.85 -6.22 -8.34
CA MET A 1 26.19 -5.95 -7.04
C MET A 1 26.97 -4.83 -6.37
N ALA A 2 26.26 -3.79 -5.96
CA ALA A 2 26.82 -2.65 -5.29
C ALA A 2 26.13 -2.48 -3.93
N THR A 3 26.88 -1.94 -2.97
CA THR A 3 26.37 -1.69 -1.61
C THR A 3 25.83 -0.28 -1.54
N TYR A 4 24.52 -0.18 -1.39
CA TYR A 4 23.79 1.05 -1.16
C TYR A 4 23.60 1.25 0.34
N TYR A 5 23.58 2.50 0.77
CA TYR A 5 23.35 2.89 2.15
C TYR A 5 22.08 3.72 2.21
N ALA A 6 21.08 3.22 2.93
CA ALA A 6 19.88 3.98 3.22
C ALA A 6 20.01 4.61 4.62
N TYR A 7 20.05 5.93 4.67
CA TYR A 7 20.08 6.69 5.91
C TYR A 7 18.67 7.12 6.28
N LEU A 8 18.14 6.59 7.37
CA LEU A 8 16.85 7.00 7.91
C LEU A 8 17.02 8.28 8.69
N LEU A 9 16.21 9.28 8.40
CA LEU A 9 16.22 10.55 9.09
C LEU A 9 15.28 10.51 10.30
N ASP A 10 15.59 11.31 11.30
CA ASP A 10 14.77 11.57 12.48
C ASP A 10 13.84 12.78 12.24
N GLU A 11 12.92 13.09 13.16
CA GLU A 11 12.04 14.28 13.10
C GLU A 11 12.81 15.59 12.93
N THR A 12 14.08 15.62 13.35
CA THR A 12 15.00 16.75 13.25
C THR A 12 15.78 16.81 11.92
N GLY A 13 15.62 15.83 11.04
CA GLY A 13 16.37 15.70 9.79
C GLY A 13 17.80 15.17 9.95
N HIS A 14 18.16 14.65 11.12
CA HIS A 14 19.46 13.99 11.35
C HIS A 14 19.38 12.50 11.05
N VAL A 15 20.50 11.89 10.70
CA VAL A 15 20.60 10.44 10.50
C VAL A 15 20.37 9.71 11.82
N ALA A 16 19.23 9.04 11.93
CA ALA A 16 18.86 8.18 13.05
C ALA A 16 19.47 6.78 12.91
N SER A 17 19.49 6.25 11.69
CA SER A 17 19.93 4.88 11.42
C SER A 17 20.45 4.70 10.00
N ARG A 18 21.27 3.67 9.79
CA ARG A 18 21.80 3.28 8.47
C ARG A 18 21.46 1.82 8.19
N ILE A 19 20.99 1.56 6.99
CA ILE A 19 20.69 0.21 6.49
C ILE A 19 21.54 -0.03 5.24
N ASP A 20 22.35 -1.09 5.30
CA ASP A 20 23.19 -1.53 4.19
C ASP A 20 22.35 -2.43 3.26
N LEU A 21 22.24 -2.06 1.98
CA LEU A 21 21.44 -2.73 0.96
C LEU A 21 22.35 -3.20 -0.19
N GLU A 22 22.40 -4.50 -0.44
CA GLU A 22 23.08 -5.04 -1.62
C GLU A 22 22.09 -5.15 -2.79
N CYS A 23 22.27 -4.29 -3.80
CA CYS A 23 21.42 -4.24 -4.98
C CYS A 23 22.24 -4.33 -6.28
N ALA A 24 21.60 -4.79 -7.36
CA ALA A 24 22.25 -4.87 -8.67
C ALA A 24 22.41 -3.49 -9.31
N ASP A 25 21.35 -2.68 -9.25
CA ASP A 25 21.23 -1.40 -9.96
C ASP A 25 20.47 -0.36 -9.11
N ASP A 26 20.52 0.90 -9.55
CA ASP A 26 19.92 2.03 -8.86
C ASP A 26 18.39 1.87 -8.70
N GLU A 27 17.70 1.28 -9.69
CA GLU A 27 16.25 1.06 -9.63
C GLU A 27 15.86 0.05 -8.54
N ALA A 28 16.56 -1.09 -8.48
CA ALA A 28 16.33 -2.11 -7.46
C ALA A 28 16.60 -1.55 -6.04
N ALA A 29 17.61 -0.68 -5.90
CA ALA A 29 17.92 -0.01 -4.64
C ALA A 29 16.81 0.98 -4.23
N LYS A 30 16.27 1.75 -5.18
CA LYS A 30 15.13 2.65 -4.95
C LYS A 30 13.88 1.89 -4.56
N GLU A 31 13.58 0.77 -5.22
CA GLU A 31 12.47 -0.09 -4.83
C GLU A 31 12.62 -0.57 -3.40
N ARG A 32 13.79 -1.12 -3.03
CA ARG A 32 14.05 -1.55 -1.64
C ARG A 32 13.93 -0.43 -0.63
N ALA A 33 14.43 0.76 -0.95
CA ALA A 33 14.36 1.92 -0.07
C ALA A 33 12.91 2.36 0.23
N GLN A 34 11.98 2.16 -0.71
CA GLN A 34 10.56 2.49 -0.50
C GLN A 34 9.88 1.61 0.56
N TYR A 35 10.38 0.38 0.79
CA TYR A 35 9.86 -0.52 1.82
C TYR A 35 10.46 -0.28 3.22
N LEU A 36 11.44 0.61 3.33
CA LEU A 36 12.07 0.92 4.61
C LEU A 36 11.15 1.80 5.47
N PRO A 37 11.22 1.69 6.81
CA PRO A 37 10.52 2.59 7.70
C PRO A 37 11.14 3.99 7.63
N HIS A 38 10.66 4.83 6.71
CA HIS A 38 11.15 6.19 6.46
C HIS A 38 10.13 7.25 6.86
N GLU A 39 9.52 7.11 8.04
CA GLU A 39 8.45 8.00 8.55
C GLU A 39 8.82 9.48 8.50
N ASN A 40 10.07 9.82 8.81
CA ASN A 40 10.60 11.19 8.79
C ASN A 40 11.44 11.50 7.55
N GLY A 41 11.53 10.56 6.60
CA GLY A 41 12.34 10.65 5.39
C GLY A 41 13.58 9.76 5.43
N ALA A 42 14.15 9.48 4.26
CA ALA A 42 15.35 8.69 4.12
C ALA A 42 16.17 9.10 2.89
N GLU A 43 17.48 8.94 2.96
CA GLU A 43 18.38 9.21 1.84
C GLU A 43 19.07 7.93 1.38
N LEU A 44 19.00 7.63 0.09
CA LEU A 44 19.64 6.48 -0.52
C LEU A 44 20.92 6.91 -1.23
N TRP A 45 22.04 6.36 -0.78
CA TRP A 45 23.37 6.68 -1.27
C TRP A 45 24.06 5.45 -1.83
N LEU A 46 24.88 5.65 -2.86
CA LEU A 46 25.84 4.67 -3.36
C LEU A 46 27.22 5.31 -3.24
N LEU A 47 27.99 4.89 -2.23
CA LEU A 47 29.26 5.54 -1.89
C LEU A 47 29.08 7.05 -1.67
N ASP A 48 29.62 7.90 -2.56
CA ASP A 48 29.51 9.37 -2.54
C ASP A 48 28.37 9.91 -3.42
N ARG A 49 27.61 9.04 -4.09
CA ARG A 49 26.55 9.42 -5.01
C ARG A 49 25.19 9.29 -4.37
N LEU A 50 24.48 10.40 -4.22
CA LEU A 50 23.07 10.40 -3.83
C LEU A 50 22.21 9.83 -4.97
N ILE A 51 21.53 8.72 -4.72
CA ILE A 51 20.69 8.02 -5.69
C ILE A 51 19.26 8.52 -5.65
N ALA A 52 18.72 8.70 -4.43
CA ALA A 52 17.36 9.21 -4.22
C ALA A 52 17.21 9.80 -2.81
N VAL A 53 16.37 10.83 -2.69
CA VAL A 53 15.87 11.34 -1.41
C VAL A 53 14.41 10.94 -1.30
N LEU A 54 14.08 10.17 -0.27
CA LEU A 54 12.73 9.79 0.09
C LEU A 54 12.24 10.82 1.12
N GLY A 55 11.22 11.60 0.76
CA GLY A 55 10.61 12.55 1.70
C GLY A 55 9.90 11.84 2.86
N PRO A 56 9.59 12.56 3.96
CA PRO A 56 8.75 12.03 5.03
C PRO A 56 7.44 11.56 4.41
N THR A 57 7.15 10.27 4.60
CA THR A 57 5.92 9.67 4.12
C THR A 57 4.77 10.17 5.01
N VAL A 58 4.24 11.36 4.69
CA VAL A 58 2.89 11.73 5.11
C VAL A 58 1.94 10.89 4.26
N GLN A 59 1.80 9.62 4.66
CA GLN A 59 0.98 8.59 4.01
C GLN A 59 1.41 8.15 2.60
N ALA A 60 2.35 7.23 2.57
CA ALA A 60 2.35 6.10 1.64
C ALA A 60 2.30 4.81 2.48
N GLN A 61 1.09 4.48 2.97
CA GLN A 61 0.82 3.15 3.50
C GLN A 61 0.94 2.14 2.35
N HIS A 62 2.04 1.36 2.37
CA HIS A 62 2.26 0.05 1.74
C HIS A 62 1.95 -0.07 0.22
N PRO A 63 2.63 -0.94 -0.54
CA PRO A 63 1.88 -1.67 -1.55
C PRO A 63 0.83 -2.47 -0.76
N MET A 64 -0.37 -1.92 -0.60
CA MET A 64 -1.51 -2.68 -0.10
C MET A 64 -1.61 -3.89 -1.02
N ASP A 65 -1.30 -5.05 -0.47
CA ASP A 65 -1.72 -6.30 -1.05
C ASP A 65 -3.22 -6.16 -1.34
N VAL A 66 -3.66 -6.56 -2.52
CA VAL A 66 -5.03 -6.29 -2.96
C VAL A 66 -6.03 -6.94 -1.97
N ALA A 67 -5.59 -7.95 -1.22
CA ALA A 67 -6.27 -8.54 -0.07
C ALA A 67 -6.51 -7.56 1.10
N ASP A 68 -5.51 -6.80 1.55
CA ASP A 68 -5.66 -5.83 2.66
C ASP A 68 -6.66 -4.71 2.28
N LYS A 69 -6.58 -4.24 1.03
CA LYS A 69 -7.54 -3.26 0.51
C LYS A 69 -8.95 -3.82 0.43
N LEU A 70 -9.09 -5.12 0.14
CA LEU A 70 -10.37 -5.82 0.16
C LEU A 70 -10.94 -5.89 1.58
N GLU A 71 -10.13 -6.29 2.55
CA GLU A 71 -10.52 -6.33 3.97
C GLU A 71 -10.98 -4.97 4.47
N LYS A 72 -10.20 -3.91 4.19
CA LYS A 72 -10.57 -2.53 4.56
C LYS A 72 -11.91 -2.08 3.95
N LEU A 73 -12.14 -2.40 2.67
CA LEU A 73 -13.41 -2.08 2.00
C LEU A 73 -14.59 -2.85 2.60
N LEU A 74 -14.38 -4.08 3.05
CA LEU A 74 -15.41 -4.87 3.72
C LEU A 74 -15.72 -4.31 5.12
N THR A 75 -14.69 -3.99 5.91
CA THR A 75 -14.84 -3.38 7.23
C THR A 75 -15.60 -2.05 7.17
N ASP A 76 -15.25 -1.15 6.25
CA ASP A 76 -15.98 0.11 6.08
C ASP A 76 -17.44 -0.13 5.68
N ALA A 77 -17.70 -1.10 4.80
CA ALA A 77 -19.07 -1.45 4.44
C ALA A 77 -19.91 -1.96 5.61
N GLU A 78 -19.29 -2.70 6.54
CA GLU A 78 -19.95 -3.17 7.76
C GLU A 78 -20.21 -2.02 8.74
N ASP A 79 -19.24 -1.13 8.92
CA ASP A 79 -19.39 0.06 9.77
C ASP A 79 -20.49 0.99 9.24
N CYS A 80 -20.47 1.32 7.94
CA CYS A 80 -21.53 2.09 7.30
C CYS A 80 -22.91 1.40 7.41
N ALA A 81 -22.98 0.07 7.33
CA ALA A 81 -24.24 -0.66 7.50
C ALA A 81 -24.74 -0.60 8.95
N LEU A 82 -23.84 -0.63 9.93
CA LEU A 82 -24.16 -0.46 11.34
C LEU A 82 -24.61 0.97 11.64
N LEU A 83 -23.89 1.99 11.15
CA LEU A 83 -24.25 3.40 11.29
C LEU A 83 -25.63 3.71 10.69
N SER A 84 -25.98 3.09 9.56
CA SER A 84 -27.33 3.17 8.99
C SER A 84 -28.40 2.66 9.96
N LYS A 85 -28.14 1.61 10.74
CA LYS A 85 -29.11 1.07 11.70
C LYS A 85 -29.19 1.93 12.96
N LEU A 86 -28.09 2.51 13.40
CA LEU A 86 -27.97 3.30 14.62
C LEU A 86 -28.44 4.76 14.46
N THR A 87 -28.40 5.31 13.24
CA THR A 87 -28.83 6.70 13.01
C THR A 87 -30.35 6.84 13.12
N ALA A 88 -30.81 7.84 13.87
CA ALA A 88 -32.22 8.19 13.99
C ALA A 88 -32.75 8.94 12.74
N ASP A 89 -31.89 9.73 12.09
CA ASP A 89 -32.25 10.52 10.91
C ASP A 89 -32.36 9.63 9.65
N PRO A 90 -33.52 9.65 8.95
CA PRO A 90 -33.76 8.77 7.81
C PRO A 90 -32.93 9.13 6.57
N ALA A 91 -32.57 10.40 6.36
CA ALA A 91 -31.74 10.81 5.23
C ALA A 91 -30.29 10.37 5.42
N LYS A 92 -29.76 10.47 6.65
CA LYS A 92 -28.45 9.95 7.04
C LYS A 92 -28.42 8.42 6.98
N ARG A 93 -29.51 7.75 7.38
CA ARG A 93 -29.69 6.29 7.22
C ARG A 93 -29.48 5.85 5.77
N GLU A 94 -30.19 6.50 4.85
CA GLU A 94 -30.10 6.15 3.43
C GLU A 94 -28.70 6.41 2.85
N ARG A 95 -28.03 7.49 3.26
CA ARG A 95 -26.67 7.81 2.80
C ARG A 95 -25.66 6.74 3.25
N PHE A 96 -25.70 6.33 4.51
CA PHE A 96 -24.84 5.26 5.01
C PHE A 96 -25.15 3.91 4.36
N ALA A 97 -26.43 3.57 4.16
CA ALA A 97 -26.83 2.36 3.44
C ALA A 97 -26.32 2.35 1.98
N ARG A 98 -26.39 3.50 1.29
CA ARG A 98 -25.83 3.65 -0.06
C ARG A 98 -24.32 3.50 -0.07
N LEU A 99 -23.63 4.08 0.91
CA LEU A 99 -22.18 4.03 1.02
C LEU A 99 -21.69 2.58 1.26
N ALA A 100 -22.32 1.87 2.21
CA ALA A 100 -22.05 0.45 2.45
C ALA A 100 -22.22 -0.43 1.20
N LYS A 101 -23.26 -0.16 0.40
CA LYS A 101 -23.50 -0.89 -0.86
C LYS A 101 -22.38 -0.63 -1.88
N ARG A 102 -21.90 0.61 -1.96
CA ARG A 102 -20.84 1.00 -2.90
C ARG A 102 -19.49 0.37 -2.52
N PHE A 103 -19.17 0.35 -1.24
CA PHE A 103 -17.95 -0.33 -0.75
C PHE A 103 -17.98 -1.84 -1.01
N ARG A 104 -19.10 -2.52 -0.75
CA ARG A 104 -19.26 -3.94 -1.13
C ARG A 104 -19.12 -4.18 -2.63
N GLN A 105 -19.62 -3.26 -3.47
CA GLN A 105 -19.47 -3.38 -4.91
C GLN A 105 -18.01 -3.23 -5.36
N MET A 106 -17.27 -2.28 -4.77
CA MET A 106 -15.84 -2.13 -5.05
C MET A 106 -15.04 -3.34 -4.56
N ALA A 107 -15.32 -3.83 -3.36
CA ALA A 107 -14.72 -5.05 -2.81
C ALA A 107 -14.91 -6.25 -3.76
N ARG A 108 -16.13 -6.48 -4.25
CA ARG A 108 -16.40 -7.57 -5.22
C ARG A 108 -15.62 -7.44 -6.53
N LYS A 109 -15.47 -6.21 -7.04
CA LYS A 109 -14.68 -5.98 -8.26
C LYS A 109 -13.20 -6.29 -8.04
N LEU A 110 -12.67 -5.92 -6.87
CA LEU A 110 -11.29 -6.26 -6.49
C LEU A 110 -11.12 -7.77 -6.32
N ASP A 111 -11.99 -8.46 -5.57
CA ASP A 111 -11.97 -9.93 -5.42
C ASP A 111 -12.01 -10.65 -6.78
N THR A 112 -12.86 -10.19 -7.69
CA THR A 112 -12.96 -10.75 -9.06
C THR A 112 -11.67 -10.53 -9.84
N ALA A 113 -11.07 -9.34 -9.75
CA ALA A 113 -9.82 -9.02 -10.43
C ALA A 113 -8.65 -9.84 -9.86
N ILE A 114 -8.60 -10.02 -8.53
CA ILE A 114 -7.59 -10.86 -7.86
C ILE A 114 -7.69 -12.30 -8.36
N LYS A 115 -8.91 -12.87 -8.37
CA LYS A 115 -9.15 -14.23 -8.88
C LYS A 115 -8.75 -14.36 -10.34
N ALA A 116 -9.20 -13.44 -11.20
CA ALA A 116 -8.87 -13.45 -12.62
C ALA A 116 -7.36 -13.30 -12.91
N SER A 117 -6.61 -12.62 -12.05
CA SER A 117 -5.14 -12.56 -12.14
C SER A 117 -4.41 -13.75 -11.49
N ALA A 118 -5.11 -14.52 -10.66
CA ALA A 118 -4.59 -15.71 -9.98
C ALA A 118 -4.83 -17.01 -10.78
N ASP A 119 -5.43 -16.93 -11.97
CA ASP A 119 -5.58 -18.02 -12.92
C ASP A 119 -4.44 -18.00 -13.98
N PRO A 120 -3.29 -18.68 -13.77
CA PRO A 120 -2.39 -19.08 -14.84
C PRO A 120 -2.68 -20.55 -15.24
N ASP A 121 -3.84 -20.84 -15.81
CA ASP A 121 -4.13 -22.16 -16.40
C ASP A 121 -4.89 -22.01 -17.73
N ASP A 122 -4.12 -21.72 -18.78
CA ASP A 122 -4.25 -22.43 -20.05
C ASP A 122 -2.85 -22.98 -20.34
N PRO A 123 -2.68 -24.31 -20.47
CA PRO A 123 -2.56 -24.76 -21.84
C PRO A 123 -3.12 -26.18 -22.13
N ILE A 124 -3.49 -26.33 -23.42
CA ILE A 124 -3.57 -27.54 -24.25
C ILE A 124 -4.93 -28.24 -24.32
N ALA A 125 -5.71 -27.80 -25.31
CA ALA A 125 -6.52 -28.72 -26.11
C ALA A 125 -5.66 -29.80 -26.76
N PRO A 126 -6.05 -31.07 -26.74
CA PRO A 126 -5.74 -32.01 -27.80
C PRO A 126 -6.96 -32.18 -28.72
N GLY A 127 -6.69 -32.27 -30.02
CA GLY A 127 -7.68 -32.48 -31.08
C GLY A 127 -8.25 -33.89 -31.17
#